data_AF-A0A950RVQ0-F1
#
_entry.id   AF-A0A950RVQ0-F1
#
_cell.length_a   1.000
_cell.length_b   1.000
_cell.length_c   1.000
_cell.angle_alpha   90.00
_cell.angle_beta   90.00
_cell.angle_gamma   90.00
#
_symmetry.space_group_name_H-M   'P 1'
#
loop_
_entity.id
_entity.type
_entity.pdbx_description
1 polymer ?
#
loop_
_entity_poly.entity_id
_entity_poly.type
_entity_poly.pdbx_seq_one_letter_code
_entity_poly.pdbx_strand_id
1 'polypeptide(L)'
;LCIAGGVGLNSTFNGKIRKMGLFDDVFVQPAASDSGTSMGVAFYIYHQLLGGPRKFVMSDAGTGPGFDDASIAAALERRGLAARRYDDDELCRHVARLIEQGNVVGWFQGRMEWGPRALGNRSILADPRRGDMKDILNARVKHREAFRPFAPSILEEATGEYFDQDYPDPFMTKVYGFRSEKMAAVPAVAHVDGTGRLQTVYRASSPLYWQLIKEFEALTGVPIVLNTSFNDNEPIVCTPDEAIDCFLRTKMDALVLGSYVVSN
;
A
#
# COMPACT_ATOMS: atom_id res chain seq x y z
N LEU A 1 -11.75 4.85 20.48
CA LEU A 1 -11.26 6.21 20.17
C LEU A 1 -11.32 6.43 18.66
N CYS A 2 -11.89 7.54 18.20
CA CYS A 2 -11.85 7.94 16.78
C CYS A 2 -10.98 9.18 16.61
N ILE A 3 -10.04 9.16 15.67
CA ILE A 3 -9.08 10.24 15.43
C ILE A 3 -9.23 10.77 14.00
N ALA A 4 -9.32 12.10 13.89
CA ALA A 4 -9.30 12.86 12.64
C ALA A 4 -8.54 14.18 12.85
N GLY A 5 -8.48 15.03 11.83
CA GLY A 5 -7.63 16.22 11.77
C GLY A 5 -6.22 15.89 11.27
N GLY A 6 -5.53 16.87 10.68
CA GLY A 6 -4.21 16.63 10.06
C GLY A 6 -3.16 16.01 11.00
N VAL A 7 -3.23 16.33 12.30
CA VAL A 7 -2.37 15.71 13.34
C VAL A 7 -2.63 14.21 13.49
N GLY A 8 -3.84 13.75 13.19
CA GLY A 8 -4.22 12.33 13.18
C GLY A 8 -3.45 11.49 12.16
N LEU A 9 -2.77 12.09 11.17
CA LEU A 9 -1.88 11.37 10.26
C LEU A 9 -0.49 11.06 10.88
N ASN A 10 -0.25 11.45 12.13
CA ASN A 10 0.96 11.10 12.86
C ASN A 10 0.92 9.64 13.32
N SER A 11 1.47 8.75 12.49
CA SER A 11 1.40 7.30 12.73
C SER A 11 2.17 6.83 13.96
N THR A 12 3.24 7.54 14.34
CA THR A 12 3.99 7.25 15.56
C THR A 12 3.16 7.53 16.81
N PHE A 13 2.41 8.64 16.82
CA PHE A 13 1.48 8.96 17.89
C PHE A 13 0.36 7.92 18.00
N ASN A 14 -0.25 7.55 16.87
CA ASN A 14 -1.35 6.58 16.82
C ASN A 14 -0.92 5.20 17.34
N GLY A 15 0.27 4.73 16.94
CA GLY A 15 0.83 3.46 17.44
C GLY A 15 1.04 3.47 18.95
N LYS A 16 1.52 4.59 19.51
CA LYS A 16 1.68 4.75 20.97
C LYS A 16 0.34 4.75 21.70
N ILE A 17 -0.68 5.46 21.21
CA ILE A 17 -2.03 5.43 21.82
C ILE A 17 -2.56 4.00 21.85
N ARG A 18 -2.42 3.26 20.75
CA ARG A 18 -2.89 1.87 20.70
C ARG A 18 -2.20 0.99 21.74
N LYS A 19 -0.89 1.16 21.92
CA LYS A 19 -0.07 0.42 22.88
C LYS A 19 -0.41 0.72 24.35
N MET A 20 -0.96 1.90 24.66
CA MET A 20 -1.34 2.26 26.04
C MET A 20 -2.49 1.43 26.61
N GLY A 21 -3.29 0.77 25.76
CA GLY A 21 -4.41 -0.06 26.21
C GLY A 21 -5.55 0.71 26.88
N LEU A 22 -5.63 2.04 26.69
CA LEU A 22 -6.65 2.90 27.28
C LEU A 22 -8.01 2.83 26.56
N PHE A 23 -8.04 2.27 25.35
CA PHE A 23 -9.23 2.17 24.52
C PHE A 23 -9.32 0.77 23.91
N ASP A 24 -10.55 0.25 23.80
CA ASP A 24 -10.80 -1.04 23.15
C ASP A 24 -10.41 -1.03 21.67
N ASP A 25 -10.68 0.09 20.98
CA ASP A 25 -10.41 0.30 19.56
C ASP A 25 -9.83 1.72 19.32
N VAL A 26 -8.92 1.84 18.35
CA VAL A 26 -8.38 3.11 17.87
C VAL A 26 -8.51 3.18 16.35
N PHE A 27 -9.58 3.85 15.89
CA PHE A 27 -9.81 4.12 14.48
C PHE A 27 -9.23 5.49 14.09
N VAL A 28 -8.40 5.50 13.05
CA VAL A 28 -7.86 6.71 12.43
C VAL A 28 -8.35 6.73 10.98
N GLN A 29 -9.01 7.81 10.58
CA GLN A 29 -9.52 7.90 9.22
C GLN A 29 -8.34 8.08 8.22
N PRO A 30 -8.28 7.32 7.10
CA PRO A 30 -7.11 7.30 6.20
C PRO A 30 -6.80 8.65 5.50
N ALA A 31 -7.83 9.47 5.30
CA ALA A 31 -7.78 10.85 4.82
C ALA A 31 -8.01 11.87 5.96
N ALA A 32 -7.47 11.60 7.16
CA ALA A 32 -7.78 12.36 8.39
C ALA A 32 -7.54 13.88 8.31
N SER A 33 -6.72 14.35 7.37
CA SER A 33 -6.57 15.79 7.11
C SER A 33 -7.86 16.42 6.58
N ASP A 34 -7.78 17.70 6.20
CA ASP A 34 -8.89 18.44 5.62
C ASP A 34 -9.49 17.74 4.38
N SER A 35 -8.71 16.88 3.71
CA SER A 35 -9.20 16.06 2.60
C SER A 35 -10.40 15.19 2.95
N GLY A 36 -10.51 14.69 4.19
CA GLY A 36 -11.63 13.86 4.64
C GLY A 36 -12.90 14.61 5.06
N THR A 37 -12.85 15.95 5.12
CA THR A 37 -13.99 16.77 5.60
C THR A 37 -15.23 16.63 4.72
N SER A 38 -15.06 16.40 3.42
CA SER A 38 -16.16 16.17 2.47
C SER A 38 -17.03 14.98 2.87
N MET A 39 -16.42 13.85 3.24
CA MET A 39 -17.14 12.69 3.77
C MET A 39 -17.76 12.97 5.13
N GLY A 40 -17.07 13.73 5.99
CA GLY A 40 -17.62 14.16 7.28
C GLY A 40 -18.94 14.94 7.13
N VAL A 41 -18.97 15.90 6.19
CA VAL A 41 -20.18 16.70 5.89
C VAL A 41 -21.29 15.81 5.33
N ALA A 42 -20.97 14.91 4.39
CA ALA A 42 -21.96 14.00 3.82
C ALA A 42 -22.59 13.10 4.88
N PHE A 43 -21.79 12.50 5.77
CA PHE A 43 -22.29 11.69 6.87
C PHE A 43 -23.04 12.51 7.92
N TYR A 44 -22.64 13.74 8.20
CA TYR A 44 -23.38 14.62 9.09
C TYR A 44 -24.79 14.89 8.54
N ILE A 45 -24.91 15.28 7.27
CA ILE A 45 -26.21 15.51 6.63
C ILE A 45 -27.05 14.23 6.68
N TYR A 46 -26.50 13.10 6.23
CA TYR A 46 -27.26 11.85 6.15
C TYR A 46 -27.73 11.34 7.52
N HIS A 47 -26.84 11.32 8.52
CA HIS A 47 -27.18 10.74 9.83
C HIS A 47 -27.90 11.73 10.76
N GLN A 48 -27.48 12.99 10.79
CA GLN A 48 -27.98 13.96 11.77
C GLN A 48 -29.18 14.74 11.25
N LEU A 49 -29.17 15.14 9.98
CA LEU A 49 -30.24 15.97 9.41
C LEU A 49 -31.35 15.13 8.78
N LEU A 50 -30.99 14.01 8.12
CA LEU A 50 -31.95 13.15 7.42
C LEU A 50 -32.35 11.89 8.21
N GLY A 51 -31.73 11.63 9.37
CA GLY A 51 -32.05 10.47 10.21
C GLY A 51 -31.67 9.11 9.61
N GLY A 52 -30.75 9.07 8.64
CA GLY A 52 -30.30 7.84 8.00
C GLY A 52 -29.50 6.93 8.95
N PRO A 53 -29.63 5.59 8.85
CA PRO A 53 -28.96 4.66 9.75
C PRO A 53 -27.44 4.58 9.53
N ARG A 54 -26.68 4.35 10.60
CA ARG A 54 -25.22 4.13 10.55
C ARG A 54 -24.91 2.66 10.29
N LYS A 55 -24.79 2.28 9.02
CA LYS A 55 -24.50 0.89 8.60
C LYS A 55 -23.13 0.71 7.93
N PHE A 56 -22.54 1.79 7.44
CA PHE A 56 -21.28 1.75 6.71
C PHE A 56 -20.10 1.59 7.67
N VAL A 57 -19.19 0.68 7.34
CA VAL A 57 -17.90 0.50 7.99
C VAL A 57 -16.84 0.57 6.90
N MET A 58 -15.83 1.42 7.09
CA MET A 58 -14.75 1.57 6.13
C MET A 58 -13.73 0.45 6.33
N SER A 59 -13.75 -0.55 5.45
CA SER A 59 -12.81 -1.69 5.44
C SER A 59 -11.59 -1.48 4.53
N ASP A 60 -11.73 -0.59 3.54
CA ASP A 60 -10.68 -0.23 2.59
C ASP A 60 -10.81 1.25 2.21
N ALA A 61 -9.78 1.79 1.56
CA ALA A 61 -9.76 3.19 1.13
C ALA A 61 -10.03 3.37 -0.38
N GLY A 62 -10.40 2.30 -1.11
CA GLY A 62 -10.55 2.28 -2.56
C GLY A 62 -11.79 3.03 -3.07
N THR A 63 -11.90 4.33 -2.77
CA THR A 63 -13.08 5.15 -3.09
C THR A 63 -12.90 5.99 -4.36
N GLY A 64 -11.68 6.11 -4.89
CA GLY A 64 -11.39 6.83 -6.13
C GLY A 64 -11.74 6.05 -7.41
N PRO A 65 -11.32 6.54 -8.59
CA PRO A 65 -11.56 5.90 -9.87
C PRO A 65 -10.92 4.51 -9.96
N GLY A 66 -11.59 3.59 -10.68
CA GLY A 66 -11.05 2.30 -11.10
C GLY A 66 -11.11 2.19 -12.62
N PHE A 67 -10.21 1.39 -13.19
CA PHE A 67 -10.07 1.20 -14.63
C PHE A 67 -10.14 -0.29 -14.94
N ASP A 68 -10.94 -0.65 -15.93
CA ASP A 68 -11.07 -2.03 -16.39
C ASP A 68 -9.96 -2.41 -17.39
N ASP A 69 -9.83 -3.70 -17.67
CA ASP A 69 -8.84 -4.22 -18.62
C ASP A 69 -8.99 -3.61 -20.03
N ALA A 70 -10.21 -3.22 -20.43
CA ALA A 70 -10.47 -2.64 -21.75
C ALA A 70 -9.86 -1.23 -21.87
N SER A 71 -10.12 -0.37 -20.87
CA SER A 71 -9.53 0.98 -20.82
C SER A 71 -8.01 0.94 -20.65
N ILE A 72 -7.49 -0.02 -19.89
CA ILE A 72 -6.05 -0.25 -19.72
C ILE A 72 -5.40 -0.70 -21.04
N ALA A 73 -5.98 -1.68 -21.73
CA ALA A 73 -5.47 -2.14 -23.02
C ALA A 73 -5.43 -1.02 -24.05
N ALA A 74 -6.48 -0.19 -24.11
CA ALA A 74 -6.51 0.98 -24.99
C ALA A 74 -5.41 2.00 -24.65
N ALA A 75 -5.13 2.24 -23.37
CA ALA A 75 -4.04 3.12 -22.96
C ALA A 75 -2.67 2.57 -23.38
N LEU A 76 -2.43 1.26 -23.18
CA LEU A 76 -1.20 0.59 -23.60
C LEU A 76 -1.00 0.66 -25.13
N GLU A 77 -2.05 0.39 -25.91
CA GLU A 77 -2.01 0.45 -27.38
C GLU A 77 -1.70 1.85 -27.89
N ARG A 78 -2.37 2.89 -27.36
CA ARG A 78 -2.08 4.29 -27.72
C ARG A 78 -0.64 4.68 -27.46
N ARG A 79 -0.01 4.08 -26.44
CA ARG A 79 1.37 4.34 -26.04
C ARG A 79 2.37 3.42 -26.73
N GLY A 80 1.92 2.46 -27.54
CA GLY A 80 2.77 1.52 -28.27
C GLY A 80 3.55 0.56 -27.37
N LEU A 81 3.04 0.26 -26.16
CA LEU A 81 3.71 -0.60 -25.20
C LEU A 81 3.30 -2.06 -25.38
N ALA A 82 4.30 -2.93 -25.56
CA ALA A 82 4.08 -4.36 -25.55
C ALA A 82 3.78 -4.83 -24.12
N ALA A 83 2.61 -5.43 -23.93
CA ALA A 83 2.19 -5.96 -22.65
C ALA A 83 1.69 -7.39 -22.80
N ARG A 84 1.95 -8.21 -21.78
CA ARG A 84 1.38 -9.56 -21.68
C ARG A 84 0.24 -9.57 -20.68
N ARG A 85 -0.89 -10.15 -21.08
CA ARG A 85 -2.04 -10.38 -20.19
C ARG A 85 -1.87 -11.68 -19.40
N TYR A 86 -2.30 -11.67 -18.15
CA TYR A 86 -2.33 -12.82 -17.24
C TYR A 86 -3.72 -12.95 -16.61
N ASP A 87 -4.08 -14.13 -16.13
CA ASP A 87 -5.13 -14.25 -15.11
C ASP A 87 -4.58 -13.89 -13.72
N ASP A 88 -5.46 -13.69 -12.74
CA ASP A 88 -5.10 -13.22 -11.39
C ASP A 88 -4.07 -14.14 -10.69
N ASP A 89 -4.24 -15.46 -10.80
CA ASP A 89 -3.37 -16.44 -10.14
C ASP A 89 -1.97 -16.45 -10.78
N GLU A 90 -1.92 -16.45 -12.12
CA GLU A 90 -0.67 -16.36 -12.87
C GLU A 90 0.01 -15.01 -12.66
N LEU A 91 -0.76 -13.91 -12.57
CA LEU A 91 -0.27 -12.56 -12.33
C LEU A 91 0.41 -12.48 -10.97
N CYS A 92 -0.26 -12.93 -9.90
CA CYS A 92 0.32 -12.93 -8.55
C CYS A 92 1.61 -13.77 -8.49
N ARG A 93 1.61 -14.99 -9.07
CA ARG A 93 2.83 -15.82 -9.15
C ARG A 93 3.95 -15.20 -9.97
N HIS A 94 3.62 -14.49 -11.04
CA HIS A 94 4.60 -13.84 -11.91
C HIS A 94 5.21 -12.62 -11.19
N VAL A 95 4.37 -11.76 -10.63
CA VAL A 95 4.79 -10.53 -9.96
C VAL A 95 5.52 -10.83 -8.65
N ALA A 96 5.11 -11.85 -7.89
CA ALA A 96 5.86 -12.31 -6.72
C ALA A 96 7.29 -12.73 -7.09
N ARG A 97 7.46 -13.44 -8.23
CA ARG A 97 8.79 -13.79 -8.76
C ARG A 97 9.59 -12.57 -9.20
N LEU A 98 8.96 -11.58 -9.83
CA LEU A 98 9.65 -10.33 -10.18
C LEU A 98 10.18 -9.64 -8.91
N ILE A 99 9.34 -9.51 -7.89
CA ILE A 99 9.72 -8.90 -6.61
C ILE A 99 10.86 -9.71 -5.96
N GLU A 100 10.75 -11.03 -5.88
CA GLU A 100 11.76 -11.93 -5.31
C GLU A 100 13.14 -11.80 -5.99
N GLN A 101 13.15 -11.56 -7.31
CA GLN A 101 14.37 -11.31 -8.08
C GLN A 101 14.98 -9.92 -7.83
N GLY A 102 14.35 -9.10 -6.98
CA GLY A 102 14.80 -7.75 -6.64
C GLY A 102 14.38 -6.67 -7.62
N ASN A 103 13.35 -6.93 -8.44
CA ASN A 103 12.79 -5.92 -9.34
C ASN A 103 11.92 -4.91 -8.58
N VAL A 104 11.95 -3.65 -9.04
CA VAL A 104 11.03 -2.59 -8.64
C VAL A 104 9.81 -2.64 -9.56
N VAL A 105 8.65 -2.95 -8.99
CA VAL A 105 7.42 -3.18 -9.76
C VAL A 105 6.39 -2.08 -9.48
N GLY A 106 5.97 -1.37 -10.51
CA GLY A 106 4.78 -0.52 -10.45
C GLY A 106 3.52 -1.38 -10.44
N TRP A 107 2.63 -1.16 -9.46
CA TRP A 107 1.43 -1.96 -9.23
C TRP A 107 0.19 -1.06 -9.22
N PHE A 108 -0.61 -1.17 -10.29
CA PHE A 108 -1.81 -0.38 -10.51
C PHE A 108 -3.02 -1.32 -10.63
N GLN A 109 -3.86 -1.34 -9.59
CA GLN A 109 -5.01 -2.24 -9.48
C GLN A 109 -6.25 -1.54 -8.97
N GLY A 110 -7.43 -1.97 -9.43
CA GLY A 110 -8.70 -1.56 -8.85
C GLY A 110 -8.89 -0.04 -8.67
N ARG A 111 -9.65 0.31 -7.63
CA ARG A 111 -10.01 1.70 -7.31
C ARG A 111 -8.89 2.40 -6.52
N MET A 112 -8.56 3.62 -6.91
CA MET A 112 -7.56 4.44 -6.21
C MET A 112 -7.92 4.63 -4.72
N GLU A 113 -6.90 4.53 -3.86
CA GLU A 113 -7.01 4.76 -2.43
C GLU A 113 -7.24 6.24 -2.11
N TRP A 114 -8.07 6.52 -1.11
CA TRP A 114 -8.26 7.86 -0.58
C TRP A 114 -7.37 8.11 0.63
N GLY A 115 -6.58 9.17 0.52
CA GLY A 115 -5.63 9.59 1.53
C GLY A 115 -4.21 9.67 0.97
N PRO A 116 -3.21 9.92 1.82
CA PRO A 116 -1.83 10.15 1.38
C PRO A 116 -1.00 8.87 1.27
N ARG A 117 -1.62 7.69 1.42
CA ARG A 117 -0.93 6.39 1.46
C ARG A 117 -1.40 5.53 0.28
N ALA A 118 -0.45 4.90 -0.38
CA ALA A 118 -0.76 3.76 -1.23
C ALA A 118 -0.92 2.52 -0.36
N LEU A 119 -2.00 1.80 -0.58
CA LEU A 119 -2.44 0.64 0.21
C LEU A 119 -2.66 -0.59 -0.70
N GLY A 120 -1.88 -0.71 -1.77
CA GLY A 120 -1.90 -1.87 -2.65
C GLY A 120 -2.73 -1.71 -3.94
N ASN A 121 -3.25 -0.52 -4.25
CA ASN A 121 -3.93 -0.23 -5.51
C ASN A 121 -3.12 0.72 -6.41
N ARG A 122 -2.34 1.65 -5.83
CA ARG A 122 -1.41 2.53 -6.56
C ARG A 122 -0.04 2.51 -5.89
N SER A 123 0.62 1.36 -5.96
CA SER A 123 1.83 1.07 -5.20
C SER A 123 3.05 0.83 -6.09
N ILE A 124 4.23 1.08 -5.54
CA ILE A 124 5.48 0.50 -6.02
C ILE A 124 5.89 -0.56 -5.01
N LEU A 125 6.15 -1.76 -5.52
CA LEU A 125 6.44 -2.95 -4.75
C LEU A 125 7.89 -3.39 -4.97
N ALA A 126 8.52 -3.86 -3.89
CA ALA A 126 9.89 -4.36 -3.94
C ALA A 126 10.17 -5.40 -2.84
N ASP A 127 11.29 -6.13 -2.96
CA ASP A 127 11.68 -7.13 -1.99
C ASP A 127 12.09 -6.48 -0.66
N PRO A 128 11.39 -6.76 0.46
CA PRO A 128 11.73 -6.18 1.74
C PRO A 128 13.00 -6.78 2.37
N ARG A 129 13.43 -7.96 1.91
CA ARG A 129 14.58 -8.71 2.44
C ARG A 129 15.92 -8.10 2.03
N ARG A 130 15.93 -7.31 0.97
CA ARG A 130 17.13 -6.71 0.36
C ARG A 130 17.54 -5.43 1.09
N GLY A 131 18.71 -5.46 1.74
CA GLY A 131 19.24 -4.29 2.46
C GLY A 131 19.53 -3.08 1.57
N ASP A 132 19.87 -3.31 0.30
CA ASP A 132 20.16 -2.29 -0.71
C ASP A 132 18.90 -1.69 -1.39
N MET A 133 17.71 -2.27 -1.14
CA MET A 133 16.50 -1.89 -1.86
C MET A 133 16.05 -0.45 -1.56
N LYS A 134 16.35 0.07 -0.37
CA LYS A 134 16.09 1.47 0.00
C LYS A 134 16.86 2.42 -0.93
N ASP A 135 18.14 2.13 -1.14
CA ASP A 135 19.03 2.93 -1.97
C ASP A 135 18.64 2.83 -3.45
N ILE A 136 18.29 1.62 -3.89
CA ILE A 136 17.78 1.38 -5.25
C ILE A 136 16.53 2.23 -5.51
N LEU A 137 15.51 2.17 -4.65
CA LEU A 137 14.27 2.94 -4.82
C LEU A 137 14.52 4.45 -4.80
N ASN A 138 15.37 4.93 -3.89
CA ASN A 138 15.71 6.34 -3.80
C ASN A 138 16.49 6.83 -5.03
N ALA A 139 17.42 6.03 -5.57
CA ALA A 139 18.18 6.40 -6.75
C ALA A 139 17.38 6.32 -8.06
N ARG A 140 16.48 5.33 -8.18
CA ARG A 140 15.77 5.01 -9.43
C ARG A 140 14.42 5.67 -9.60
N VAL A 141 13.76 6.02 -8.50
CA VAL A 141 12.37 6.47 -8.52
C VAL A 141 12.09 7.63 -7.59
N LYS A 142 12.50 7.56 -6.31
CA LYS A 142 11.99 8.48 -5.28
C LYS A 142 12.79 9.77 -5.12
N HIS A 143 14.09 9.72 -5.37
CA HIS A 143 14.99 10.86 -5.19
C HIS A 143 14.89 11.51 -3.79
N ARG A 144 14.58 10.70 -2.76
CA ARG A 144 14.40 11.13 -1.37
C ARG A 144 15.66 10.89 -0.54
N GLU A 145 15.69 11.54 0.61
CA GLU A 145 16.75 11.39 1.60
C GLU A 145 16.81 9.95 2.15
N ALA A 146 18.02 9.42 2.33
CA ALA A 146 18.26 8.01 2.67
C ALA A 146 17.61 7.56 3.99
N PHE A 147 17.29 8.50 4.90
CA PHE A 147 16.68 8.18 6.19
C PHE A 147 15.16 7.97 6.12
N ARG A 148 14.49 8.35 5.02
CA ARG A 148 13.03 8.17 4.93
C ARG A 148 12.70 6.68 4.79
N PRO A 149 11.93 6.11 5.73
CA PRO A 149 11.62 4.69 5.67
C PRO A 149 10.55 4.38 4.63
N PHE A 150 10.56 3.15 4.13
CA PHE A 150 9.47 2.54 3.38
C PHE A 150 8.60 1.68 4.29
N ALA A 151 7.39 1.37 3.84
CA ALA A 151 6.39 0.70 4.66
C ALA A 151 6.28 -0.79 4.30
N PRO A 152 6.12 -1.68 5.29
CA PRO A 152 5.73 -3.06 5.04
C PRO A 152 4.23 -3.16 4.78
N SER A 153 3.82 -3.92 3.77
CA SER A 153 2.47 -4.49 3.67
C SER A 153 2.57 -5.96 4.06
N ILE A 154 1.80 -6.37 5.06
CA ILE A 154 1.89 -7.69 5.72
C ILE A 154 0.54 -8.40 5.73
N LEU A 155 0.55 -9.72 5.52
CA LEU A 155 -0.66 -10.55 5.69
C LEU A 155 -1.21 -10.42 7.11
N GLU A 156 -2.53 -10.35 7.28
CA GLU A 156 -3.10 -10.09 8.60
C GLU A 156 -2.69 -11.12 9.64
N GLU A 157 -2.69 -12.39 9.25
CA GLU A 157 -2.40 -13.53 10.10
C GLU A 157 -0.95 -13.57 10.61
N ALA A 158 -0.03 -12.88 9.92
CA ALA A 158 1.39 -12.84 10.27
C ALA A 158 1.79 -11.60 11.09
N THR A 159 0.85 -10.68 11.35
CA THR A 159 1.16 -9.39 12.00
C THR A 159 1.82 -9.57 13.36
N GLY A 160 1.21 -10.39 14.23
CA GLY A 160 1.72 -10.65 15.59
C GLY A 160 3.04 -11.42 15.62
N GLU A 161 3.42 -12.09 14.53
CA GLU A 161 4.71 -12.77 14.41
C GLU A 161 5.85 -11.80 14.12
N TYR A 162 5.59 -10.69 13.43
CA TYR A 162 6.62 -9.73 13.02
C TYR A 162 6.67 -8.49 13.90
N PHE A 163 5.54 -8.09 14.50
CA PHE A 163 5.42 -6.88 15.29
C PHE A 163 5.10 -7.16 16.76
N ASP A 164 5.38 -6.17 17.62
CA ASP A 164 5.09 -6.19 19.06
C ASP A 164 3.59 -6.03 19.38
N GLN A 165 2.78 -5.79 18.36
CA GLN A 165 1.34 -5.63 18.38
C GLN A 165 0.75 -6.38 17.18
N ASP A 166 -0.42 -6.97 17.37
CA ASP A 166 -1.18 -7.72 16.37
C ASP A 166 -2.47 -6.98 15.94
N TYR A 167 -2.77 -5.84 16.57
CA TYR A 167 -3.97 -5.09 16.25
C TYR A 167 -3.89 -4.53 14.82
N PRO A 168 -4.92 -4.73 13.98
CA PRO A 168 -4.82 -4.39 12.57
C PRO A 168 -4.64 -2.90 12.27
N ASP A 169 -3.94 -2.64 11.16
CA ASP A 169 -3.79 -1.30 10.60
C ASP A 169 -3.89 -1.32 9.05
N PRO A 170 -5.10 -1.51 8.49
CA PRO A 170 -5.30 -1.60 7.04
C PRO A 170 -4.99 -0.29 6.29
N PHE A 171 -4.86 0.83 7.02
CA PHE A 171 -4.70 2.16 6.44
C PHE A 171 -3.29 2.74 6.57
N MET A 172 -2.33 1.97 7.11
CA MET A 172 -0.96 2.44 7.30
C MET A 172 -0.87 3.74 8.13
N THR A 173 -1.65 3.77 9.21
CA THR A 173 -1.82 4.89 10.14
C THR A 173 -1.15 4.69 11.49
N LYS A 174 -0.48 3.55 11.73
CA LYS A 174 0.18 3.21 12.99
C LYS A 174 1.61 2.72 12.74
N VAL A 175 2.49 3.02 13.68
CA VAL A 175 3.88 2.50 13.73
C VAL A 175 3.97 1.53 14.90
N TYR A 176 4.42 0.31 14.62
CA TYR A 176 4.64 -0.72 15.62
C TYR A 176 6.13 -1.07 15.72
N GLY A 177 6.54 -1.64 16.85
CA GLY A 177 7.90 -2.17 16.99
C GLY A 177 8.00 -3.51 16.27
N PHE A 178 9.06 -3.74 15.52
CA PHE A 178 9.38 -5.09 15.05
C PHE A 178 9.83 -5.94 16.25
N ARG A 179 9.51 -7.23 16.20
CA ARG A 179 10.18 -8.22 17.04
C ARG A 179 11.63 -8.33 16.61
N SER A 180 12.53 -8.35 17.58
CA SER A 180 13.98 -8.29 17.39
C SER A 180 14.52 -9.33 16.40
N GLU A 181 13.99 -10.54 16.47
CA GLU A 181 14.38 -11.71 15.68
C GLU A 181 13.83 -11.68 14.24
N LYS A 182 12.84 -10.84 13.96
CA LYS A 182 12.22 -10.70 12.64
C LYS A 182 12.73 -9.50 11.85
N MET A 183 13.28 -8.49 12.53
CA MET A 183 13.75 -7.25 11.90
C MET A 183 14.79 -7.52 10.79
N ALA A 184 15.74 -8.42 11.03
CA ALA A 184 16.80 -8.74 10.09
C ALA A 184 16.31 -9.45 8.81
N ALA A 185 15.10 -10.04 8.84
CA ALA A 185 14.51 -10.67 7.67
C ALA A 185 13.95 -9.65 6.66
N VAL A 186 13.68 -8.41 7.09
CA VAL A 186 13.03 -7.36 6.27
C VAL A 186 13.69 -5.98 6.42
N PRO A 187 15.02 -5.87 6.19
CA PRO A 187 15.78 -4.64 6.43
C PRO A 187 15.31 -3.44 5.60
N ALA A 188 14.65 -3.65 4.45
CA ALA A 188 14.21 -2.56 3.58
C ALA A 188 12.99 -1.79 4.13
N VAL A 189 12.27 -2.36 5.08
CA VAL A 189 11.04 -1.78 5.67
C VAL A 189 11.14 -1.56 7.18
N ALA A 190 12.21 -2.06 7.81
CA ALA A 190 12.56 -1.72 9.19
C ALA A 190 13.17 -0.32 9.29
N HIS A 191 12.68 0.47 10.24
CA HIS A 191 13.26 1.75 10.62
C HIS A 191 14.52 1.53 11.47
N VAL A 192 15.38 2.54 11.54
CA VAL A 192 16.62 2.51 12.35
C VAL A 192 16.36 2.33 13.85
N ASP A 193 15.18 2.72 14.33
CA ASP A 193 14.75 2.57 15.73
C ASP A 193 14.03 1.24 16.00
N GLY A 194 14.05 0.30 15.04
CA GLY A 194 13.41 -1.01 15.17
C GLY A 194 11.90 -0.99 14.98
N THR A 195 11.33 0.10 14.44
CA THR A 195 9.88 0.20 14.16
C THR A 195 9.54 0.03 12.68
N GLY A 196 8.25 -0.10 12.36
CA GLY A 196 7.75 -0.10 10.99
C GLY A 196 6.33 0.45 10.92
N ARG A 197 6.05 1.29 9.91
CA ARG A 197 4.69 1.76 9.63
C ARG A 197 3.97 0.79 8.70
N LEU A 198 3.34 -0.22 9.29
CA LEU A 198 2.76 -1.34 8.55
C LEU A 198 1.41 -1.02 7.91
N GLN A 199 1.09 -1.74 6.84
CA GLN A 199 -0.27 -1.97 6.36
C GLN A 199 -0.62 -3.43 6.61
N THR A 200 -1.69 -3.69 7.35
CA THR A 200 -2.28 -5.04 7.45
C THR A 200 -3.15 -5.30 6.22
N VAL A 201 -2.88 -6.38 5.47
CA VAL A 201 -3.59 -6.74 4.24
C VAL A 201 -4.51 -7.91 4.49
N TYR A 202 -5.81 -7.70 4.26
CA TYR A 202 -6.83 -8.73 4.41
C TYR A 202 -7.22 -9.36 3.10
N ARG A 203 -7.44 -10.68 3.12
CA ARG A 203 -8.02 -11.38 1.96
C ARG A 203 -9.40 -10.85 1.58
N ALA A 204 -10.23 -10.49 2.57
CA ALA A 204 -11.62 -10.07 2.34
C ALA A 204 -11.75 -8.70 1.67
N SER A 205 -10.84 -7.76 1.93
CA SER A 205 -10.89 -6.40 1.36
C SER A 205 -9.95 -6.19 0.17
N SER A 206 -8.86 -6.97 0.09
CA SER A 206 -7.85 -6.84 -0.96
C SER A 206 -7.38 -8.21 -1.47
N PRO A 207 -8.26 -9.05 -2.06
CA PRO A 207 -7.96 -10.45 -2.36
C PRO A 207 -6.75 -10.63 -3.29
N LEU A 208 -6.64 -9.81 -4.36
CA LEU A 208 -5.52 -9.89 -5.29
C LEU A 208 -4.19 -9.48 -4.65
N TYR A 209 -4.19 -8.42 -3.82
CA TYR A 209 -3.00 -7.96 -3.13
C TYR A 209 -2.57 -8.94 -2.03
N TRP A 210 -3.53 -9.50 -1.30
CA TRP A 210 -3.30 -10.60 -0.36
C TRP A 210 -2.69 -11.81 -1.08
N GLN A 211 -3.24 -12.22 -2.24
CA GLN A 211 -2.72 -13.35 -3.01
C GLN A 211 -1.29 -13.08 -3.48
N LEU A 212 -0.98 -11.87 -3.96
CA LEU A 212 0.39 -11.50 -4.33
C LEU A 212 1.37 -11.68 -3.17
N ILE A 213 1.03 -11.17 -1.98
CA ILE A 213 1.88 -11.30 -0.79
C ILE A 213 1.98 -12.78 -0.36
N LYS A 214 0.90 -13.56 -0.51
CA LYS A 214 0.90 -15.00 -0.23
C LYS A 214 1.81 -15.79 -1.16
N GLU A 215 1.80 -15.48 -2.45
CA GLU A 215 2.72 -16.08 -3.42
C GLU A 215 4.18 -15.67 -3.13
N PHE A 216 4.41 -14.42 -2.72
CA PHE A 216 5.73 -13.97 -2.29
C PHE A 216 6.19 -14.70 -1.02
N GLU A 217 5.30 -14.91 -0.04
CA GLU A 217 5.57 -15.72 1.14
C GLU A 217 5.94 -17.16 0.75
N ALA A 218 5.20 -17.78 -0.16
CA ALA A 218 5.48 -19.14 -0.61
C ALA A 218 6.88 -19.28 -1.26
N LEU A 219 7.36 -18.23 -1.93
CA LEU A 219 8.70 -18.20 -2.54
C LEU A 219 9.82 -17.93 -1.53
N THR A 220 9.54 -17.13 -0.49
CA THR A 220 10.59 -16.49 0.32
C THR A 220 10.56 -16.82 1.81
N GLY A 221 9.45 -17.38 2.29
CA GLY A 221 9.14 -17.52 3.72
C GLY A 221 8.78 -16.19 4.41
N VAL A 222 8.62 -15.10 3.67
CA VAL A 222 8.35 -13.76 4.23
C VAL A 222 6.97 -13.25 3.78
N PRO A 223 6.00 -13.08 4.70
CA PRO A 223 4.64 -12.62 4.41
C PRO A 223 4.54 -11.09 4.31
N ILE A 224 5.59 -10.44 3.80
CA ILE A 224 5.72 -8.98 3.73
C ILE A 224 6.21 -8.62 2.33
N VAL A 225 5.69 -7.53 1.78
CA VAL A 225 6.30 -6.81 0.65
C VAL A 225 6.57 -5.37 1.04
N LEU A 226 7.63 -4.77 0.48
CA LEU A 226 7.81 -3.32 0.59
C LEU A 226 6.74 -2.63 -0.26
N ASN A 227 6.06 -1.66 0.33
CA ASN A 227 5.07 -0.83 -0.35
C ASN A 227 5.43 0.65 -0.19
N THR A 228 5.41 1.37 -1.32
CA THR A 228 5.49 2.83 -1.34
C THR A 228 4.54 3.40 -2.38
N SER A 229 4.25 4.70 -2.29
CA SER A 229 3.32 5.38 -3.19
C SER A 229 3.73 5.23 -4.65
N PHE A 230 2.82 4.99 -5.59
CA PHE A 230 3.16 5.00 -7.01
C PHE A 230 3.16 6.43 -7.54
N ASN A 231 4.34 7.04 -7.48
CA ASN A 231 4.65 8.38 -7.95
C ASN A 231 6.17 8.61 -7.94
N ASP A 232 6.60 9.70 -8.56
CA ASP A 232 7.90 10.31 -8.30
C ASP A 232 7.69 11.58 -7.45
N ASN A 233 7.96 12.77 -7.98
CA ASN A 233 7.76 14.08 -7.35
C ASN A 233 6.40 14.69 -7.75
N GLU A 234 5.36 13.85 -7.76
CA GLU A 234 3.99 14.20 -8.15
C GLU A 234 2.98 13.51 -7.20
N PRO A 235 1.67 13.82 -7.28
CA PRO A 235 0.65 13.04 -6.58
C PRO A 235 0.70 11.55 -6.94
N ILE A 236 0.05 10.69 -6.14
CA ILE A 236 -0.11 9.28 -6.50
C ILE A 236 -0.82 9.18 -7.86
N VAL A 237 -0.29 8.38 -8.77
CA VAL A 237 -0.88 8.19 -10.10
C VAL A 237 -2.34 7.73 -9.97
N CYS A 238 -3.24 8.38 -10.70
CA CYS A 238 -4.66 8.11 -10.70
C CYS A 238 -5.05 7.28 -11.93
N THR A 239 -4.60 7.68 -13.12
CA THR A 239 -5.00 7.09 -14.41
C THR A 239 -3.95 6.11 -14.98
N PRO A 240 -4.33 5.21 -15.91
CA PRO A 240 -3.37 4.36 -16.60
C PRO A 240 -2.29 5.15 -17.35
N ASP A 241 -2.66 6.27 -17.98
CA ASP A 241 -1.70 7.13 -18.70
C ASP A 241 -0.66 7.74 -17.74
N GLU A 242 -1.08 8.18 -16.55
CA GLU A 242 -0.16 8.69 -15.52
C GLU A 242 0.77 7.60 -14.97
N ALA A 243 0.26 6.37 -14.78
CA ALA A 243 1.07 5.23 -14.35
C ALA A 243 2.11 4.85 -15.42
N ILE A 244 1.73 4.88 -16.69
CA ILE A 244 2.63 4.68 -17.83
C ILE A 244 3.70 5.79 -17.89
N ASP A 245 3.30 7.06 -17.74
CA ASP A 245 4.23 8.19 -17.73
C ASP A 245 5.25 8.07 -16.59
N CYS A 246 4.79 7.72 -15.40
CA CYS A 246 5.65 7.50 -14.25
C CYS A 246 6.62 6.33 -14.49
N PHE A 247 6.13 5.21 -15.02
CA PHE A 247 6.97 4.05 -15.38
C PHE A 247 8.05 4.41 -16.40
N LEU A 248 7.69 5.06 -17.51
CA LEU A 248 8.61 5.40 -18.60
C LEU A 248 9.66 6.44 -18.21
N ARG A 249 9.33 7.33 -17.26
CA ARG A 249 10.26 8.36 -16.78
C ARG A 249 11.21 7.85 -15.70
N THR A 250 10.84 6.78 -15.02
CA THR A 250 11.62 6.22 -13.90
C THR A 250 12.34 4.94 -14.33
N LYS A 251 13.19 4.39 -13.45
CA LYS A 251 13.91 3.13 -13.72
C LYS A 251 13.27 1.94 -13.00
N MET A 252 11.95 1.81 -13.12
CA MET A 252 11.24 0.61 -12.67
C MET A 252 11.53 -0.54 -13.65
N ASP A 253 11.48 -1.77 -13.16
CA ASP A 253 11.82 -2.95 -13.96
C ASP A 253 10.56 -3.54 -14.63
N ALA A 254 9.38 -3.36 -14.03
CA ALA A 254 8.10 -3.75 -14.60
C ALA A 254 6.95 -2.83 -14.16
N LEU A 255 5.90 -2.78 -14.99
CA LEU A 255 4.63 -2.12 -14.71
C LEU A 255 3.48 -3.12 -14.85
N VAL A 256 2.68 -3.23 -13.80
CA VAL A 256 1.45 -4.01 -13.78
C VAL A 256 0.27 -3.05 -13.80
N LEU A 257 -0.57 -3.14 -14.83
CA LEU A 257 -1.82 -2.39 -14.98
C LEU A 257 -2.97 -3.40 -15.14
N GLY A 258 -3.81 -3.55 -14.11
CA GLY A 258 -4.85 -4.58 -14.14
C GLY A 258 -4.24 -5.95 -14.40
N SER A 259 -4.74 -6.64 -15.44
CA SER A 259 -4.24 -7.95 -15.87
C SER A 259 -2.99 -7.91 -16.74
N TYR A 260 -2.43 -6.73 -17.05
CA TYR A 260 -1.34 -6.58 -18.01
C TYR A 260 -0.01 -6.28 -17.34
N VAL A 261 1.05 -6.93 -17.82
CA VAL A 261 2.43 -6.67 -17.39
C VAL A 261 3.24 -6.15 -18.58
N VAL A 262 3.86 -5.00 -18.38
CA VAL A 262 4.90 -4.42 -19.24
C VAL A 262 6.24 -4.63 -18.54
N SER A 263 7.23 -5.13 -19.26
CA SER A 263 8.59 -5.33 -18.76
C SER A 263 9.57 -4.50 -19.60
N ASN A 264 10.57 -3.92 -18.94
CA ASN A 264 11.70 -3.27 -19.62
C ASN A 264 12.70 -4.28 -20.18
#